data_AF-A0A351QVZ0-F1
#
_entry.id   AF-A0A351QVZ0-F1
#
_cell.length_a   1.000
_cell.length_b   1.000
_cell.length_c   1.000
_cell.angle_alpha   90.00
_cell.angle_beta   90.00
_cell.angle_gamma   90.00
#
_symmetry.space_group_name_H-M   'P 1'
#
loop_
_entity.id
_entity.type
_entity.pdbx_description
1 polymer ?
#
loop_
_entity_poly.entity_id
_entity_poly.type
_entity_poly.pdbx_seq_one_letter_code
_entity_poly.pdbx_strand_id
1 'polypeptide(L)' 'MIKYYDRKKKTYYKENVAGGNILNFMYSNPVAKTFIPKIASRKFLSKLYGMGCDSKFSKKYIHPFIDRFNINIDEYEK' A
#
# COMPACT_ATOMS: atom_id res chain seq x y z
N MET A 1 -12.81 -0.87 -6.42
CA MET A 1 -11.82 -0.45 -7.43
C MET A 1 -12.02 1.03 -7.69
N ILE A 2 -11.08 1.87 -7.25
CA ILE A 2 -11.21 3.32 -7.38
C ILE A 2 -10.84 3.71 -8.82
N LYS A 3 -11.70 4.51 -9.44
CA LYS A 3 -11.47 5.07 -10.77
C LYS A 3 -11.37 6.59 -10.62
N TYR A 4 -10.42 7.19 -11.31
CA TYR A 4 -10.35 8.64 -11.41
C TYR A 4 -10.52 9.07 -12.87
N TYR A 5 -11.08 10.25 -13.07
CA TYR A 5 -11.28 10.82 -14.39
C TYR A 5 -10.12 11.77 -14.70
N ASP A 6 -9.34 11.46 -15.74
CA ASP A 6 -8.32 12.36 -16.25
C ASP A 6 -8.99 13.40 -17.16
N ARG A 7 -9.02 14.65 -16.68
CA ARG A 7 -9.61 15.78 -17.41
C ARG A 7 -8.86 16.13 -18.69
N LYS A 8 -7.54 15.92 -18.74
CA LYS A 8 -6.70 16.23 -19.91
C LYS A 8 -6.96 15.21 -21.02
N LYS A 9 -7.01 13.92 -20.65
CA LYS A 9 -7.20 12.81 -21.60
C LYS A 9 -8.67 12.43 -21.81
N LYS A 10 -9.60 13.09 -21.11
CA LYS A 10 -11.06 12.84 -21.13
C LYS A 10 -11.43 11.36 -20.96
N THR A 11 -10.68 10.64 -20.12
CA THR A 11 -10.81 9.18 -19.96
C THR A 11 -10.73 8.78 -18.50
N TYR A 12 -11.34 7.64 -18.17
CA TYR A 12 -11.27 7.04 -16.84
C TYR A 12 -10.06 6.12 -16.73
N TYR A 13 -9.28 6.33 -15.68
CA TYR A 13 -8.17 5.45 -15.30
C TYR A 13 -8.47 4.72 -14.00
N LYS A 14 -7.86 3.56 -13.83
CA LYS A 14 -7.89 2.82 -12.57
C LYS A 14 -6.72 3.31 -11.72
N GLU A 15 -7.01 3.66 -10.48
CA GLU A 15 -5.97 4.02 -9.53
C GLU A 15 -5.22 2.77 -9.08
N ASN A 16 -3.89 2.84 -9.08
CA ASN A 16 -3.06 1.84 -8.42
C ASN A 16 -3.01 2.17 -6.92
N VAL A 17 -3.80 1.45 -6.12
CA VAL A 17 -3.94 1.72 -4.68
C VAL A 17 -2.91 0.91 -3.89
N ALA A 18 -2.13 1.57 -3.05
CA ALA A 18 -1.23 0.91 -2.11
C ALA A 18 -2.00 -0.04 -1.18
N GLY A 19 -1.58 -1.31 -1.15
CA GLY A 19 -2.29 -2.35 -0.39
C GLY A 19 -3.66 -2.75 -0.95
N GLY A 20 -4.05 -2.26 -2.14
CA GLY A 20 -5.37 -2.52 -2.73
C GLY A 20 -5.71 -4.01 -2.90
N ASN A 21 -4.71 -4.86 -3.18
CA ASN A 21 -4.90 -6.31 -3.28
C ASN A 21 -5.26 -6.94 -1.92
N ILE A 22 -4.55 -6.56 -0.86
CA ILE A 22 -4.82 -7.03 0.51
C ILE A 22 -6.18 -6.51 0.97
N LEU A 23 -6.48 -5.25 0.66
CA LEU A 23 -7.78 -4.65 0.94
C LEU A 23 -8.91 -5.42 0.25
N ASN A 24 -8.80 -5.67 -1.06
CA ASN A 24 -9.77 -6.45 -1.81
C ASN A 24 -9.96 -7.85 -1.20
N PHE A 25 -8.87 -8.55 -0.85
CA PHE A 25 -8.94 -9.87 -0.21
C PHE A 25 -9.65 -9.82 1.16
N MET A 26 -9.31 -8.84 2.00
CA MET A 26 -9.96 -8.66 3.30
C MET A 26 -11.46 -8.39 3.18
N TYR A 27 -11.88 -7.59 2.20
CA TYR A 27 -13.28 -7.24 2.03
C TYR A 27 -14.08 -8.25 1.20
N SER A 28 -13.44 -9.05 0.34
CA SER A 28 -14.11 -10.07 -0.48
C SER A 28 -14.30 -11.40 0.25
N ASN A 29 -13.41 -11.74 1.19
CA ASN A 29 -13.48 -12.98 1.94
C ASN A 29 -14.05 -12.75 3.36
N PRO A 30 -15.21 -13.34 3.71
CA PRO A 30 -15.86 -13.12 5.00
C PRO A 30 -15.01 -13.59 6.18
N VAL A 31 -14.21 -14.64 6.02
CA VAL A 31 -13.28 -15.12 7.05
C VAL A 31 -12.15 -14.10 7.23
N ALA A 32 -11.53 -13.65 6.14
CA ALA A 32 -10.47 -12.65 6.22
C ALA A 32 -10.97 -11.35 6.87
N LYS A 33 -12.18 -10.90 6.52
CA LYS A 33 -12.82 -9.70 7.07
C LYS A 33 -12.93 -9.72 8.59
N THR A 34 -13.22 -10.87 9.19
CA THR A 34 -13.43 -10.99 10.64
C THR A 34 -12.14 -11.28 11.42
N PHE A 35 -11.23 -12.06 10.84
CA PHE A 35 -10.03 -12.52 11.54
C PHE A 35 -8.83 -11.57 11.38
N ILE A 36 -8.59 -11.03 10.17
CA ILE A 36 -7.42 -10.18 9.91
C ILE A 36 -7.40 -8.93 10.81
N PRO A 37 -8.50 -8.17 11.01
CA PRO A 37 -8.47 -6.99 11.87
C PRO A 37 -8.14 -7.31 13.34
N LYS A 38 -8.62 -8.45 13.85
CA LYS A 38 -8.35 -8.90 15.23
C LYS A 38 -6.89 -9.30 15.45
N ILE A 39 -6.24 -9.79 14.40
CA ILE A 39 -4.82 -10.11 14.43
C ILE A 39 -4.02 -8.82 14.27
N ALA A 40 -4.31 -8.02 13.25
CA ALA A 40 -3.61 -6.78 12.92
C ALA A 40 -3.67 -5.71 14.02
N SER A 41 -4.73 -5.67 14.83
CA SER A 41 -4.88 -4.73 15.95
C SER A 41 -4.02 -5.09 17.17
N ARG A 42 -3.32 -6.24 17.17
CA ARG A 42 -2.45 -6.62 18.28
C ARG A 42 -1.21 -5.72 18.32
N LYS A 43 -1.00 -5.06 19.46
CA LYS A 43 0.13 -4.16 19.74
C LYS A 43 1.50 -4.75 19.38
N PHE A 44 1.69 -6.06 19.58
CA PHE A 44 2.94 -6.74 19.24
C PHE A 44 3.25 -6.68 17.74
N LEU A 45 2.26 -6.85 16.86
CA LEU A 45 2.47 -6.81 15.41
C LEU A 45 2.85 -5.41 14.94
N SER A 46 2.19 -4.37 15.46
CA SER A 46 2.55 -2.98 15.17
C SER A 46 3.98 -2.69 15.61
N LYS A 47 4.39 -3.18 16.79
CA LYS A 47 5.76 -3.00 17.30
C LYS A 47 6.79 -3.71 16.41
N LEU A 48 6.55 -4.97 16.06
CA LEU A 48 7.45 -5.75 15.20
C LEU A 48 7.58 -5.14 13.80
N TYR A 49 6.46 -4.70 13.22
CA TYR A 49 6.46 -4.03 11.92
C TYR A 49 7.24 -2.72 11.96
N GLY A 50 7.01 -1.89 12.99
CA GLY A 50 7.75 -0.65 13.22
C GLY A 50 9.26 -0.87 13.36
N MET A 51 9.67 -1.87 14.16
CA MET A 51 11.08 -2.25 14.26
C MET A 51 11.70 -2.64 12.91
N GLY A 52 10.94 -3.33 12.06
CA GLY A 52 11.36 -3.65 10.70
C GLY A 52 11.58 -2.40 9.85
N CYS A 53 10.67 -1.42 9.94
CA CYS A 53 10.77 -0.15 9.24
C CYS A 53 11.97 0.70 9.70
N ASP A 54 12.28 0.70 11.00
CA ASP A 54 13.40 1.46 11.57
C ASP A 54 14.78 0.88 11.19
N SER A 55 14.81 -0.39 10.79
CA SER A 55 16.05 -1.05 10.39
C SER A 55 16.57 -0.53 9.03
N LYS A 56 17.89 -0.54 8.83
CA LYS A 56 18.51 -0.20 7.53
C LYS A 56 18.03 -1.07 6.38
N PHE A 57 17.52 -2.27 6.68
CA PHE A 57 16.99 -3.22 5.71
C PHE A 57 15.70 -2.72 5.05
N SER A 58 14.94 -1.85 5.71
CA SER A 58 13.68 -1.31 5.16
C SER A 58 13.87 -0.55 3.85
N LYS A 59 15.06 0.03 3.64
CA LYS A 59 15.43 0.76 2.42
C LYS A 59 15.23 -0.06 1.14
N LYS A 60 15.39 -1.39 1.22
CA LYS A 60 15.19 -2.27 0.05
C LYS A 60 13.75 -2.27 -0.46
N TYR A 61 12.76 -1.89 0.36
CA TYR A 61 11.36 -1.84 -0.03
C TYR A 61 11.01 -0.54 -0.78
N ILE A 62 11.89 0.48 -0.73
CA ILE A 62 11.62 1.80 -1.30
C ILE A 62 11.67 1.76 -2.83
N HIS A 63 12.75 1.25 -3.44
CA HIS A 63 12.86 1.18 -4.91
C HIS A 63 11.70 0.40 -5.56
N PRO A 64 11.35 -0.82 -5.13
CA PRO A 64 10.20 -1.54 -5.70
C PRO A 64 8.86 -0.81 -5.51
N PHE A 65 8.73 0.01 -4.46
CA PHE A 65 7.55 0.82 -4.23
C PHE A 65 7.48 1.96 -5.25
N ILE A 66 8.58 2.69 -5.45
CA ILE A 66 8.70 3.77 -6.44
C ILE A 66 8.35 3.25 -7.83
N ASP A 67 8.95 2.15 -8.25
CA ASP A 67 8.73 1.56 -9.58
C ASP A 67 7.27 1.14 -9.77
N ARG A 68 6.66 0.53 -8.74
CA ARG A 68 5.26 0.07 -8.80
C ARG A 68 4.27 1.23 -8.93
N PHE A 69 4.55 2.36 -8.28
CA PHE A 69 3.66 3.52 -8.28
C PHE A 69 4.08 4.61 -9.27
N ASN A 70 5.16 4.38 -10.04
CA ASN A 70 5.71 5.33 -11.00
C ASN A 70 5.91 6.72 -10.38
N ILE A 71 6.48 6.74 -9.17
CA ILE A 71 6.71 7.97 -8.40
C ILE A 71 7.93 8.68 -8.99
N ASN A 72 7.78 9.98 -9.27
CA ASN A 72 8.90 10.80 -9.70
C ASN A 72 9.79 11.15 -8.50
N ILE A 73 10.96 10.52 -8.40
CA ILE A 73 11.89 10.77 -7.27
C ILE A 73 12.64 12.09 -7.43
N ASP A 74 12.75 12.63 -8.64
CA ASP A 74 13.43 13.90 -8.93
C ASP A 74 12.79 15.09 -8.20
N GLU A 75 11.53 14.98 -7.79
CA GLU A 75 10.83 15.98 -6.98
C GLU A 75 11.34 16.05 -5.53
N TYR A 76 12.08 15.03 -5.08
CA TYR A 76 12.50 14.85 -3.69
C TYR A 76 14.02 14.87 -3.50
N GLU A 77 14.80 14.73 -4.58
CA GLU A 77 16.24 14.95 -4.54
C GLU A 77 16.53 16.46 -4.49
N LYS A 78 17.22 16.89 -3.44
CA LYS A 78 17.78 18.25 -3.29
C LYS A 78 19.29 18.16 -3.21
#